data_AF-K5V5Y6-F1
#
_entry.id   AF-K5V5Y6-F1
#
_cell.length_a   1.000
_cell.length_b   1.000
_cell.length_c   1.000
_cell.angle_alpha   90.00
_cell.angle_beta   90.00
_cell.angle_gamma   90.00
#
_symmetry.space_group_name_H-M   'P 1'
#
loop_
_entity.id
_entity.type
_entity.pdbx_description
1 polymer ?
#
loop_
_entity_poly.entity_id
_entity_poly.type
_entity_poly.pdbx_seq_one_letter_code
_entity_poly.pdbx_strand_id
1 'polypeptide(L)'
;SWRRLVAPEGKLYFYCPELMLYTNTYIPDALAALGELEGKAKSLRKSLPEERQNTSELVLELLPDNVWGYYFADTAARMVFWNHAIDLADIIQSNPRFVVSDNHLGMSFQFS
;
A
#
# COMPACT_ATOMS: atom_id res chain seq x y z
N SER A 1 2.87 -13.64 -13.15
CA SER A 1 4.35 -13.48 -13.11
C SER A 1 4.80 -12.19 -12.45
N TRP A 2 5.59 -12.28 -11.37
CA TRP A 2 6.13 -11.12 -10.65
C TRP A 2 7.34 -10.50 -11.36
N ARG A 3 7.47 -9.17 -11.28
CA ARG A 3 8.56 -8.39 -11.89
C ARG A 3 9.29 -7.61 -10.81
N ARG A 4 10.62 -7.65 -10.83
CA ARG A 4 11.48 -6.78 -10.01
C ARG A 4 11.74 -5.47 -10.74
N LEU A 5 11.49 -4.34 -10.09
CA LEU A 5 11.61 -3.00 -10.64
C LEU A 5 12.39 -2.09 -9.69
N VAL A 6 12.84 -0.94 -10.20
CA VAL A 6 13.59 0.07 -9.45
C VAL A 6 12.83 1.38 -9.56
N ALA A 7 12.49 1.98 -8.42
CA ALA A 7 11.80 3.26 -8.35
C ALA A 7 12.79 4.40 -8.68
N PRO A 8 12.31 5.61 -9.07
CA PRO A 8 13.18 6.75 -9.36
C PRO A 8 14.14 7.11 -8.21
N GLU A 9 13.77 6.78 -6.97
CA GLU A 9 14.58 7.01 -5.76
C GLU A 9 15.63 5.91 -5.54
N GLY A 10 15.76 4.95 -6.45
CA GLY A 10 16.71 3.83 -6.39
C GLY A 10 16.25 2.63 -5.57
N LYS A 11 15.04 2.66 -5.00
CA LYS A 11 14.49 1.57 -4.18
C LYS A 11 13.93 0.44 -5.04
N LEU A 12 14.16 -0.81 -4.63
CA LEU A 12 13.54 -1.96 -5.28
C LEU A 12 12.07 -2.07 -4.89
N TYR A 13 11.26 -2.48 -5.86
CA TYR A 13 9.88 -2.89 -5.65
C TYR A 13 9.52 -4.04 -6.60
N PHE A 14 8.44 -4.74 -6.29
CA PHE A 14 7.98 -5.88 -7.06
C PHE A 14 6.54 -5.66 -7.51
N TYR A 15 6.23 -6.12 -8.71
CA TYR A 15 4.94 -5.89 -9.35
C TYR A 15 4.40 -7.16 -10.00
N CYS A 16 3.14 -7.48 -9.71
CA CYS A 16 2.37 -8.54 -10.37
C CYS A 16 1.28 -7.91 -11.25
N PRO A 17 1.46 -7.90 -12.60
CA PRO A 17 0.50 -7.27 -13.51
C PRO A 17 -0.89 -7.89 -13.48
N GLU A 18 -0.97 -9.21 -13.35
CA GLU A 18 -2.23 -9.97 -13.34
C GLU A 18 -3.15 -9.58 -12.18
N LEU A 19 -2.57 -9.06 -11.10
CA LEU A 19 -3.28 -8.65 -9.89
C LEU A 19 -3.23 -7.14 -9.65
N MET A 20 -2.59 -6.38 -10.56
CA MET A 20 -2.25 -4.95 -10.36
C MET A 20 -1.69 -4.71 -8.95
N LEU A 21 -0.78 -5.57 -8.52
CA LEU A 21 -0.32 -5.67 -7.13
C LEU A 21 1.16 -5.31 -7.02
N TYR A 22 1.48 -4.42 -6.09
CA TYR A 22 2.84 -3.97 -5.82
C TYR A 22 3.28 -4.38 -4.41
N THR A 23 4.57 -4.67 -4.23
CA THR A 23 5.19 -4.86 -2.92
C THR A 23 6.55 -4.17 -2.81
N ASN A 24 6.91 -3.71 -1.62
CA ASN A 24 8.22 -3.12 -1.32
C ASN A 24 9.31 -4.16 -0.96
N THR A 25 8.91 -5.43 -0.81
CA THR A 25 9.80 -6.51 -0.39
C THR A 25 9.75 -7.69 -1.36
N TYR A 26 10.88 -8.39 -1.46
CA TYR A 26 10.97 -9.62 -2.23
C TYR A 26 10.20 -10.71 -1.49
N ILE A 27 9.21 -11.29 -2.15
CA ILE A 27 8.50 -12.45 -1.65
C ILE A 27 9.18 -13.67 -2.29
N PRO A 28 9.85 -14.53 -1.49
CA PRO A 28 10.44 -15.74 -2.02
C PRO A 28 9.38 -16.60 -2.72
N ASP A 29 9.77 -17.33 -3.77
CA ASP A 29 8.90 -18.23 -4.55
C ASP A 29 8.35 -19.45 -3.76
N ALA A 30 8.37 -19.40 -2.43
CA ALA A 30 7.68 -20.36 -1.57
C ALA A 30 6.17 -20.27 -1.87
N LEU A 31 5.72 -21.15 -2.77
CA LEU A 31 4.37 -21.23 -3.35
C LEU A 31 3.22 -20.98 -2.36
N ALA A 32 3.37 -21.37 -1.08
CA ALA A 32 2.36 -21.17 -0.04
C ALA A 32 2.17 -19.68 0.33
N ALA A 33 3.25 -18.95 0.66
CA ALA A 33 3.17 -17.56 1.09
C ALA A 33 2.69 -16.64 -0.04
N LEU A 34 3.11 -16.94 -1.27
CA LEU A 34 2.66 -16.21 -2.45
C LEU A 34 1.15 -16.42 -2.69
N GLY A 35 0.66 -17.67 -2.60
CA GLY A 35 -0.76 -17.97 -2.78
C GLY A 35 -1.66 -17.29 -1.74
N GLU A 36 -1.25 -17.26 -0.48
CA GLU A 36 -1.97 -16.54 0.59
C GLU A 36 -2.04 -15.04 0.32
N LEU A 37 -0.92 -14.45 -0.08
CA LEU A 37 -0.81 -13.02 -0.36
C LEU A 37 -1.66 -12.62 -1.57
N GLU A 38 -1.63 -13.41 -2.65
CA GLU A 38 -2.50 -13.21 -3.81
C GLU A 38 -3.98 -13.40 -3.46
N GLY A 39 -4.30 -14.37 -2.60
CA GLY A 39 -5.65 -14.59 -2.07
C GLY A 39 -6.15 -13.38 -1.27
N LYS A 40 -5.32 -12.84 -0.38
CA LYS A 40 -5.62 -11.63 0.38
C LYS A 40 -5.80 -10.42 -0.54
N ALA A 41 -4.93 -10.25 -1.54
CA ALA A 41 -5.04 -9.18 -2.53
C ALA A 41 -6.37 -9.25 -3.30
N LYS A 42 -6.79 -10.44 -3.75
CA LYS A 42 -8.08 -10.66 -4.42
C LYS A 42 -9.25 -10.32 -3.49
N SER A 43 -9.18 -10.69 -2.21
CA SER A 43 -10.21 -10.38 -1.22
C SER A 43 -10.31 -8.87 -0.96
N LEU A 44 -9.18 -8.18 -0.79
CA LEU A 44 -9.14 -6.73 -0.62
C LEU A 44 -9.71 -6.01 -1.85
N ARG A 45 -9.37 -6.44 -3.06
CA ARG A 45 -9.96 -5.86 -4.28
C ARG A 45 -11.47 -6.00 -4.32
N LYS A 46 -12.02 -7.18 -3.99
CA LYS A 46 -13.48 -7.41 -3.95
C LYS A 46 -14.20 -6.53 -2.93
N SER A 47 -13.50 -5.95 -1.96
CA SER A 47 -14.09 -5.02 -0.99
C SER A 47 -14.27 -3.59 -1.54
N LEU A 48 -13.70 -3.28 -2.71
CA LEU A 48 -13.90 -1.99 -3.38
C LEU A 48 -15.19 -1.96 -4.21
N PRO A 49 -15.79 -0.77 -4.42
CA PRO A 49 -16.80 -0.56 -5.46
C PRO A 49 -16.29 -1.04 -6.83
N GLU A 50 -17.17 -1.60 -7.65
CA GLU A 50 -16.84 -2.24 -8.94
C GLU A 50 -16.03 -1.31 -9.86
N GLU A 51 -16.44 -0.04 -9.98
CA GLU A 51 -15.71 0.98 -10.75
C GLU A 51 -14.25 1.21 -10.31
N ARG A 52 -13.89 0.86 -9.07
CA ARG A 52 -12.52 1.01 -8.53
C ARG A 52 -11.69 -0.26 -8.57
N GLN A 53 -12.31 -1.43 -8.75
CA GLN A 53 -11.60 -2.71 -8.70
C GLN A 53 -10.52 -2.85 -9.79
N ASN A 54 -10.75 -2.21 -10.94
CA ASN A 54 -9.89 -2.29 -12.12
C ASN A 54 -9.11 -1.00 -12.43
N THR A 55 -9.38 0.08 -11.68
CA THR A 55 -8.71 1.38 -11.87
C THR A 55 -7.71 1.68 -10.76
N SER A 56 -7.89 1.07 -9.57
CA SER A 56 -6.98 1.23 -8.44
C SER A 56 -5.90 0.14 -8.42
N GLU A 57 -4.66 0.57 -8.23
CA GLU A 57 -3.52 -0.30 -7.94
C GLU A 57 -3.52 -0.67 -6.46
N LEU A 58 -3.19 -1.92 -6.14
CA LEU A 58 -3.06 -2.37 -4.75
C LEU A 58 -1.59 -2.43 -4.40
N VAL A 59 -1.21 -1.84 -3.28
CA VAL A 59 0.14 -1.94 -2.72
C VAL A 59 0.07 -2.69 -1.41
N LEU A 60 0.92 -3.69 -1.26
CA LEU A 60 1.19 -4.39 0.01
C LEU A 60 2.57 -3.96 0.48
N GLU A 61 2.63 -3.32 1.64
CA GLU A 61 3.86 -2.76 2.17
C GLU A 61 4.27 -3.53 3.42
N LEU A 62 5.47 -4.10 3.42
CA LEU A 62 6.07 -4.59 4.65
C LEU A 62 6.62 -3.39 5.42
N LEU A 63 5.95 -3.06 6.53
CA LEU A 63 6.28 -1.96 7.42
C LEU A 63 7.47 -2.33 8.33
N PRO A 64 8.10 -1.33 8.98
CA PRO A 64 8.94 -1.59 10.15
C PRO A 64 8.19 -2.51 11.13
N ASP A 65 8.91 -3.40 11.81
CA ASP A 65 8.36 -4.44 12.71
C ASP A 65 7.79 -5.69 12.02
N ASN A 66 8.07 -5.90 10.73
CA ASN A 66 7.63 -7.08 9.95
C ASN A 66 6.10 -7.24 9.85
N VAL A 67 5.37 -6.12 9.93
CA VAL A 67 3.92 -6.08 9.79
C VAL A 67 3.55 -5.74 8.34
N TRP A 68 2.58 -6.44 7.77
CA TRP A 68 2.05 -6.10 6.45
C TRP A 68 0.98 -5.01 6.55
N GLY A 69 1.26 -3.86 5.94
CA GLY A 69 0.27 -2.85 5.57
C GLY A 69 -0.21 -3.04 4.14
N TYR A 70 -1.28 -2.31 3.78
CA TYR A 70 -1.72 -2.21 2.40
C TYR A 70 -2.36 -0.86 2.15
N TYR A 71 -2.41 -0.42 0.90
CA TYR A 71 -3.22 0.72 0.47
C TYR A 71 -3.59 0.58 -1.01
N PHE A 72 -4.62 1.31 -1.43
CA PHE A 72 -4.98 1.46 -2.83
C PHE A 72 -4.49 2.80 -3.36
N ALA A 73 -3.92 2.79 -4.56
CA ALA A 73 -3.56 3.99 -5.31
C ALA A 73 -4.46 4.11 -6.54
N ASP A 74 -5.29 5.15 -6.56
CA ASP A 74 -6.07 5.55 -7.72
C ASP A 74 -5.34 6.67 -8.44
N THR A 75 -4.67 6.32 -9.54
CA THR A 75 -3.86 7.27 -10.31
C THR A 75 -4.72 8.28 -11.07
N ALA A 76 -5.95 7.92 -11.44
CA ALA A 76 -6.88 8.81 -12.11
C ALA A 76 -7.41 9.89 -11.16
N ALA A 77 -7.77 9.49 -9.93
CA ALA A 77 -8.18 10.41 -8.88
C ALA A 77 -7.00 11.08 -8.15
N ARG A 78 -5.76 10.67 -8.42
CA ARG A 78 -4.54 11.06 -7.70
C ARG A 78 -4.69 10.89 -6.18
N MET A 79 -5.25 9.76 -5.77
CA MET A 79 -5.61 9.49 -4.38
C MET A 79 -5.00 8.18 -3.89
N VAL A 80 -4.57 8.17 -2.63
CA VAL A 80 -4.21 6.95 -1.89
C VAL A 80 -5.20 6.76 -0.75
N PHE A 81 -5.70 5.54 -0.57
CA PHE A 81 -6.70 5.26 0.46
C PHE A 81 -6.63 3.82 0.99
N TRP A 82 -7.11 3.64 2.22
CA TRP A 82 -7.32 2.36 2.87
C TRP A 82 -8.81 2.03 2.86
N ASN A 83 -9.16 0.77 2.62
CA ASN A 83 -10.56 0.34 2.63
C ASN A 83 -11.00 -0.26 3.97
N HIS A 84 -10.10 -0.42 4.92
CA HIS A 84 -10.44 -0.78 6.30
C HIS A 84 -10.50 0.51 7.12
N ALA A 85 -11.57 0.65 7.90
CA ALA A 85 -11.62 1.66 8.93
C ALA A 85 -10.44 1.38 9.88
N ILE A 86 -9.57 2.37 10.04
CA ILE A 86 -8.65 2.39 11.17
C ILE A 86 -9.55 2.51 12.40
N ASP A 87 -9.57 1.49 13.27
CA ASP A 87 -10.15 1.70 14.58
C ASP A 87 -9.24 2.69 15.31
N LEU A 88 -9.73 3.91 15.53
CA LEU A 88 -8.99 4.93 16.26
C LEU A 88 -8.62 4.43 17.67
N ALA A 89 -9.34 3.45 18.21
CA ALA A 89 -8.99 2.78 19.46
C ALA A 89 -7.64 2.05 19.39
N ASP A 90 -7.29 1.46 18.24
CA ASP A 90 -6.02 0.74 18.04
C ASP A 90 -4.82 1.71 17.96
N ILE A 91 -5.05 2.93 17.47
CA ILE A 91 -4.04 4.00 17.41
C ILE A 91 -3.86 4.69 18.77
N ILE A 92 -4.95 4.91 19.51
CA ILE A 92 -4.90 5.68 20.77
C ILE A 92 -4.29 4.85 21.91
N GLN A 93 -4.42 3.52 21.89
CA GLN A 93 -3.83 2.65 22.93
C GLN A 93 -2.32 2.45 22.80
N SER A 94 -1.74 2.74 21.62
CA SER A 94 -0.31 2.56 21.34
C SER A 94 0.44 3.90 21.31
N ASN A 95 0.29 4.70 22.37
CA ASN A 95 1.13 5.84 22.71
C ASN A 95 1.24 6.93 21.61
N PRO A 96 0.40 7.98 21.64
CA PRO A 96 0.32 8.96 20.56
C PRO A 96 1.61 9.80 20.47
N ARG A 97 2.55 9.35 19.64
CA ARG A 97 3.60 10.22 19.09
C ARG A 97 3.02 10.90 17.86
N PHE A 98 2.47 12.08 18.07
CA PHE A 98 2.14 12.98 16.97
C PHE A 98 3.44 13.26 16.20
N VAL A 99 3.50 12.78 14.95
CA VAL A 99 4.51 13.24 14.00
C VAL A 99 4.09 14.64 13.57
N VAL A 100 4.56 15.64 14.30
CA VAL A 100 4.60 17.02 13.80
C VAL A 100 5.86 17.11 12.94
N SER A 101 5.75 16.69 11.68
CA SER A 101 6.76 17.04 10.68
C SER A 101 6.09 17.36 9.35
N ASP A 102 6.03 18.66 9.03
CA ASP A 102 5.67 19.20 7.72
C ASP A 102 6.78 18.99 6.68
N ASN A 103 7.32 17.77 6.53
CA ASN A 103 8.48 17.55 5.67
C ASN A 103 8.45 16.27 4.82
N HIS A 104 7.26 15.73 4.53
CA HIS A 104 7.15 14.60 3.60
C HIS A 104 6.65 14.95 2.20
N LEU A 105 6.20 16.18 1.98
CA LEU A 105 5.91 16.70 0.65
C LEU A 105 6.41 18.15 0.64
N GLY A 106 7.44 18.45 -0.13
CA GLY A 106 8.00 19.79 -0.29
C GLY A 106 7.01 20.75 -0.96
N MET A 107 5.92 21.08 -0.27
CA MET A 107 4.92 22.04 -0.67
C MET A 107 4.88 23.15 0.37
N SER A 108 5.41 24.31 -0.01
CA SER A 108 5.26 25.54 0.75
C SER A 108 3.86 26.11 0.53
N PHE A 109 3.02 26.14 1.56
CA PHE A 109 1.82 26.96 1.56
C PHE A 109 2.17 28.34 2.10
N GLN A 110 2.06 29.36 1.25
CA GLN A 110 2.17 30.76 1.64
C GLN A 110 0.76 31.27 1.94
N PHE A 111 0.49 31.64 3.19
CA PHE A 111 -0.70 32.41 3.54
C PHE A 111 -0.31 33.89 3.65
N SER A 112 -1.03 34.71 2.89
CA SER A 112 -1.01 36.18 2.90
C SER A 112 -1.77 36.75 4.08
#